data_AF-A0A1Q7AK39-F1
#
_entry.id   AF-A0A1Q7AK39-F1
#
_cell.length_a   1.000
_cell.length_b   1.000
_cell.length_c   1.000
_cell.angle_alpha   90.00
_cell.angle_beta   90.00
_cell.angle_gamma   90.00
#
_symmetry.space_group_name_H-M   'P 1'
#
loop_
_entity.id
_entity.type
_entity.pdbx_description
1 polymer ?
#
loop_
_entity_poly.entity_id
_entity_poly.type
_entity_poly.pdbx_seq_one_letter_code
_entity_poly.pdbx_strand_id
1 'polypeptide(L)'
;MEERRRTATGPDQHDHDHQAVPSDLALRVKAIESLLTDATAAIAELGYSGGQGEDMIVLENTPKVHNLIVCTLCSCYPWPVLGLPPVWYKSAPYRSRAVIDPRGVLREFGLELPEETEIHVWDSTAELRYMVLPERPAGTQHMSEEELAELVTRDSMVGVAKVTAAKSGAAP
;
A
#
# COMPACT_ATOMS: atom_id res chain seq x y z
N MET A 1 3.68 -10.30 81.41
CA MET A 1 4.30 -9.36 80.45
C MET A 1 5.27 -10.19 79.64
N GLU A 2 4.84 -10.68 78.48
CA GLU A 2 5.71 -11.17 77.40
C GLU A 2 4.81 -11.29 76.15
N GLU A 3 4.94 -10.35 75.22
CA GLU A 3 4.17 -10.24 74.00
C GLU A 3 4.56 -11.34 72.99
N ARG A 4 3.57 -12.09 72.48
CA ARG A 4 3.76 -12.93 71.30
C ARG A 4 3.73 -12.05 70.05
N ARG A 5 4.90 -11.88 69.45
CA ARG A 5 5.19 -11.17 68.20
C ARG A 5 4.44 -11.81 67.02
N ARG A 6 3.72 -10.97 66.26
CA ARG A 6 3.11 -11.29 64.95
C ARG A 6 4.21 -11.52 63.90
N THR A 7 3.99 -12.49 63.01
CA THR A 7 4.47 -12.43 61.62
C THR A 7 3.33 -12.87 60.71
N ALA A 8 2.51 -11.91 60.28
CA ALA A 8 1.63 -12.10 59.15
C ALA A 8 2.47 -11.87 57.89
N THR A 9 2.53 -12.88 57.04
CA THR A 9 3.10 -12.88 55.70
C THR A 9 2.49 -11.72 54.90
N GLY A 10 3.31 -10.82 54.37
CA GLY A 10 2.87 -9.76 53.48
C GLY A 10 2.37 -10.31 52.14
N PRO A 11 1.48 -9.61 51.42
CA PRO A 11 0.97 -10.08 50.14
C PRO A 11 2.09 -10.07 49.09
N ASP A 12 2.24 -11.18 48.37
CA ASP A 12 3.03 -11.27 47.14
C ASP A 12 2.57 -10.19 46.15
N GLN A 13 3.37 -9.14 45.99
CA GLN A 13 3.26 -8.23 44.86
C GLN A 13 3.93 -8.90 43.67
N HIS A 14 3.14 -9.59 42.85
CA HIS A 14 3.56 -9.98 41.52
C HIS A 14 3.52 -8.74 40.62
N ASP A 15 4.70 -8.20 40.35
CA ASP A 15 4.92 -7.14 39.36
C ASP A 15 4.71 -7.74 37.97
N HIS A 16 3.52 -7.56 37.41
CA HIS A 16 3.24 -7.97 36.05
C HIS A 16 3.81 -6.90 35.12
N ASP A 17 4.94 -7.23 34.50
CA ASP A 17 5.57 -6.43 33.47
C ASP A 17 4.62 -6.31 32.26
N HIS A 18 3.82 -5.24 32.25
CA HIS A 18 2.91 -4.94 31.16
C HIS A 18 3.74 -4.40 30.00
N GLN A 19 3.96 -5.25 29.00
CA GLN A 19 4.62 -4.89 27.76
C GLN A 19 3.96 -3.65 27.17
N ALA A 20 4.73 -2.56 27.04
CA ALA A 20 4.21 -1.29 26.54
C ALA A 20 3.64 -1.47 25.14
N VAL A 21 2.34 -1.18 24.98
CA VAL A 21 1.67 -1.21 23.68
C VAL A 21 2.26 -0.10 22.82
N PRO A 22 2.76 -0.38 21.61
CA PRO A 22 3.29 0.65 20.72
C PRO A 22 2.21 1.70 20.41
N SER A 23 2.60 2.97 20.34
CA SER A 23 1.70 4.03 19.87
C SER A 23 1.22 3.77 18.44
N ASP A 24 0.06 4.32 18.06
CA ASP A 24 -0.47 4.25 16.69
C ASP A 24 0.54 4.72 15.64
N LEU A 25 1.33 5.75 15.96
CA LEU A 25 2.39 6.25 15.07
C LEU A 25 3.48 5.19 14.86
N ALA A 26 3.90 4.53 15.93
CA ALA A 26 4.90 3.46 15.86
C ALA A 26 4.39 2.27 15.03
N LEU A 27 3.11 1.91 15.19
CA LEU A 27 2.48 0.86 14.38
C LEU A 27 2.40 1.24 12.90
N ARG A 28 2.00 2.47 12.59
CA ARG A 28 1.94 2.98 11.20
C ARG A 28 3.31 3.01 10.53
N VAL A 29 4.33 3.51 11.24
CA VAL A 29 5.70 3.52 10.72
C VAL A 29 6.17 2.09 10.46
N LYS A 30 5.97 1.17 11.42
CA LYS A 30 6.35 -0.24 11.23
C LYS A 30 5.65 -0.85 10.01
N ALA A 31 4.35 -0.61 9.83
CA ALA A 31 3.59 -1.16 8.70
C ALA A 31 4.12 -0.64 7.34
N ILE A 32 4.38 0.67 7.23
CA ILE A 32 4.93 1.28 6.01
C ILE A 32 6.34 0.75 5.74
N GLU A 33 7.21 0.74 6.75
CA GLU A 33 8.58 0.25 6.60
C GLU A 33 8.61 -1.23 6.18
N SER A 34 7.80 -2.09 6.79
CA SER A 34 7.68 -3.49 6.39
C SER A 34 7.26 -3.60 4.92
N LEU A 35 6.26 -2.83 4.50
CA LEU A 35 5.75 -2.88 3.13
C LEU A 35 6.78 -2.40 2.10
N LEU A 36 7.59 -1.39 2.44
CA LEU A 36 8.60 -0.83 1.54
C LEU A 36 9.91 -1.64 1.52
N THR A 37 10.20 -2.41 2.57
CA THR A 37 11.44 -3.21 2.67
C THR A 37 11.26 -4.67 2.26
N ASP A 38 10.13 -5.29 2.60
CA ASP A 38 9.78 -6.66 2.22
C ASP A 38 8.26 -6.76 1.98
N ALA A 39 7.83 -6.29 0.82
CA ALA A 39 6.42 -6.29 0.45
C ALA A 39 5.82 -7.70 0.43
N THR A 40 6.56 -8.71 -0.02
CA THR A 40 6.08 -10.10 -0.06
C THR A 40 5.72 -10.59 1.34
N ALA A 41 6.62 -10.41 2.32
CA ALA A 41 6.33 -10.80 3.70
C ALA A 41 5.18 -9.98 4.29
N ALA A 42 5.18 -8.65 4.06
CA ALA A 42 4.16 -7.76 4.60
C ALA A 42 2.74 -8.08 4.12
N ILE A 43 2.54 -8.37 2.83
CA ILE A 43 1.20 -8.73 2.32
C ILE A 43 0.78 -10.14 2.75
N ALA A 44 1.74 -11.04 3.00
CA ALA A 44 1.47 -12.39 3.48
C ALA A 44 0.92 -12.39 4.92
N GLU A 45 1.33 -11.43 5.76
CA GLU A 45 0.75 -11.23 7.09
C GLU A 45 -0.75 -10.91 7.03
N LEU A 46 -1.22 -10.30 5.94
CA LEU A 46 -2.64 -10.01 5.66
C LEU A 46 -3.35 -11.16 4.94
N GLY A 47 -2.67 -12.28 4.69
CA GLY A 47 -3.21 -13.45 4.02
C GLY A 47 -3.12 -13.43 2.49
N TYR A 48 -2.41 -12.46 1.89
CA TYR A 48 -2.19 -12.40 0.45
C TYR A 48 -0.92 -13.14 0.06
N SER A 49 -1.03 -14.19 -0.75
CA SER A 49 0.09 -14.93 -1.29
C SER A 49 -0.32 -15.71 -2.54
N GLY A 50 0.65 -16.24 -3.29
CA GLY A 50 0.42 -17.15 -4.40
C GLY A 50 1.00 -16.66 -5.72
N GLY A 51 0.52 -17.28 -6.80
CA GLY A 51 1.05 -17.08 -8.15
C GLY A 51 0.93 -15.64 -8.65
N GLN A 52 1.94 -15.18 -9.39
CA GLN A 52 2.03 -13.81 -9.89
C GLN A 52 2.12 -12.77 -8.75
N GLY A 53 2.76 -13.14 -7.65
CA GLY A 53 3.02 -12.27 -6.50
C GLY A 53 4.01 -12.91 -5.51
N GLU A 54 4.85 -13.82 -6.01
CA GLU A 54 5.90 -14.48 -5.25
C GLU A 54 6.99 -13.49 -4.81
N ASP A 55 7.33 -12.55 -5.69
CA ASP A 55 8.29 -11.48 -5.44
C ASP A 55 7.65 -10.12 -5.69
N MET A 56 7.21 -9.47 -4.61
CA MET A 56 6.49 -8.20 -4.63
C MET A 56 7.41 -7.03 -4.29
N ILE A 57 7.18 -5.91 -4.96
CA ILE A 57 7.77 -4.61 -4.63
C ILE A 57 6.66 -3.57 -4.56
N VAL A 58 6.64 -2.79 -3.49
CA VAL A 58 5.73 -1.65 -3.35
C VAL A 58 6.44 -0.35 -3.73
N LEU A 59 5.76 0.45 -4.53
CA LEU A 59 6.26 1.69 -5.10
C LEU A 59 5.52 2.87 -4.48
N GLU A 60 6.19 3.60 -3.59
CA GLU A 60 5.57 4.73 -2.90
C GLU A 60 5.45 5.94 -3.82
N ASN A 61 4.23 6.47 -3.95
CA ASN A 61 4.01 7.79 -4.52
C ASN A 61 4.28 8.87 -3.47
N THR A 62 4.88 9.97 -3.91
CA THR A 62 5.14 11.16 -3.11
C THR A 62 4.68 12.40 -3.88
N PRO A 63 4.62 13.60 -3.25
CA PRO A 63 4.29 14.82 -3.98
C PRO A 63 5.21 15.11 -5.19
N LYS A 64 6.42 14.52 -5.22
CA LYS A 64 7.41 14.71 -6.29
C LYS A 64 7.50 13.53 -7.26
N VAL A 65 7.06 12.33 -6.88
CA VAL A 65 7.23 11.10 -7.67
C VAL A 65 5.90 10.37 -7.78
N HIS A 66 5.48 10.09 -9.00
CA HIS A 66 4.31 9.28 -9.31
C HIS A 66 4.73 8.03 -10.08
N ASN A 67 4.38 6.86 -9.56
CA ASN A 67 4.70 5.58 -10.17
C ASN A 67 3.56 5.12 -11.09
N LEU A 68 3.93 4.49 -12.21
CA LEU A 68 3.02 3.89 -13.18
C LEU A 68 3.51 2.49 -13.56
N ILE A 69 2.66 1.47 -13.44
CA ILE A 69 3.04 0.08 -13.71
C ILE A 69 2.55 -0.36 -15.09
N VAL A 70 3.40 -1.06 -15.83
CA VAL A 70 3.05 -1.70 -17.10
C VAL A 70 3.75 -3.05 -17.24
N CYS A 71 3.28 -3.87 -18.18
CA CYS A 71 4.04 -5.00 -18.71
C CYS A 71 4.02 -4.89 -20.23
N THR A 72 5.06 -4.33 -20.82
CA THR A 72 5.10 -4.05 -22.27
C THR A 72 5.06 -5.36 -23.08
N LEU A 73 5.65 -6.43 -22.55
CA LEU A 73 5.78 -7.72 -23.22
C LEU A 73 4.47 -8.54 -23.24
N CYS A 74 3.65 -8.45 -22.20
CA CYS A 74 2.42 -9.22 -22.11
C CYS A 74 1.38 -8.54 -21.21
N SER A 75 1.32 -8.95 -19.94
CA SER A 75 0.33 -8.50 -18.96
C SER A 75 0.66 -8.94 -17.52
N CYS A 76 1.94 -9.08 -17.17
CA CYS A 76 2.38 -9.38 -15.81
C CYS A 76 1.74 -8.40 -14.82
N TYR A 77 1.16 -8.94 -13.74
CA TYR A 77 0.28 -8.19 -12.83
C TYR A 77 0.24 -8.86 -11.45
N PRO A 78 0.14 -8.12 -10.33
CA PRO A 78 0.21 -8.69 -8.98
C PRO A 78 -1.12 -9.34 -8.55
N TRP A 79 -1.36 -10.59 -8.94
CA TRP A 79 -2.67 -11.24 -8.75
C TRP A 79 -3.11 -11.38 -7.29
N PRO A 80 -2.24 -11.71 -6.33
CA PRO A 80 -2.67 -11.90 -4.94
C PRO A 80 -3.32 -10.66 -4.31
N VAL A 81 -2.92 -9.46 -4.75
CA VAL A 81 -3.40 -8.19 -4.18
C VAL A 81 -4.37 -7.43 -5.07
N LEU A 82 -4.24 -7.53 -6.41
CA LEU A 82 -5.06 -6.76 -7.35
C LEU A 82 -5.99 -7.62 -8.23
N GLY A 83 -5.97 -8.93 -8.07
CA GLY A 83 -6.72 -9.87 -8.91
C GLY A 83 -6.21 -9.92 -10.36
N LEU A 84 -7.09 -10.27 -11.30
CA LEU A 84 -6.71 -10.37 -12.71
C LEU A 84 -6.59 -8.99 -13.39
N PRO A 85 -5.66 -8.81 -14.33
CA PRO A 85 -5.45 -7.54 -14.99
C PRO A 85 -6.67 -7.11 -15.83
N PRO A 86 -7.03 -5.82 -15.81
CA PRO A 86 -8.13 -5.30 -16.61
C PRO A 86 -7.81 -5.37 -18.10
N VAL A 87 -8.85 -5.29 -18.95
CA VAL A 87 -8.70 -5.41 -20.41
C VAL A 87 -7.77 -4.33 -20.98
N TRP A 88 -7.88 -3.10 -20.50
CA TRP A 88 -7.04 -1.98 -20.96
C TRP A 88 -5.56 -2.21 -20.67
N TYR A 89 -5.21 -2.84 -19.54
CA TYR A 89 -3.82 -3.09 -19.15
C TYR A 89 -3.13 -4.06 -20.12
N LYS A 90 -3.89 -5.04 -20.63
CA LYS A 90 -3.42 -6.04 -21.62
C LYS A 90 -3.32 -5.48 -23.05
N SER A 91 -3.89 -4.30 -23.29
CA SER A 91 -4.07 -3.75 -24.62
C SER A 91 -2.75 -3.22 -25.21
N ALA A 92 -2.57 -3.36 -26.53
CA ALA A 92 -1.42 -2.80 -27.22
C ALA A 92 -1.31 -1.26 -27.07
N PRO A 93 -2.41 -0.46 -27.08
CA PRO A 93 -2.33 0.98 -26.84
C PRO A 93 -1.70 1.34 -25.50
N TYR A 94 -2.09 0.68 -24.41
CA TYR A 94 -1.51 0.93 -23.09
C TYR A 94 -0.03 0.52 -23.06
N ARG A 95 0.24 -0.73 -23.44
CA ARG A 95 1.57 -1.35 -23.35
C ARG A 95 2.63 -0.63 -24.17
N SER A 96 2.28 -0.14 -25.36
CA SER A 96 3.25 0.56 -26.22
C SER A 96 3.51 2.00 -25.78
N ARG A 97 2.53 2.66 -25.16
CA ARG A 97 2.61 4.10 -24.86
C ARG A 97 3.01 4.42 -23.44
N ALA A 98 2.72 3.56 -22.46
CA ALA A 98 3.03 3.84 -21.05
C ALA A 98 4.51 4.15 -20.83
N VAL A 99 5.42 3.50 -21.57
CA VAL A 99 6.88 3.71 -21.48
C VAL A 99 7.43 4.83 -22.39
N ILE A 100 6.60 5.41 -23.26
CA ILE A 100 7.01 6.44 -24.24
C ILE A 100 6.40 7.80 -23.91
N ASP A 101 5.09 7.83 -23.69
CA ASP A 101 4.30 9.01 -23.34
C ASP A 101 3.40 8.69 -22.13
N PRO A 102 3.99 8.49 -20.94
CA PRO A 102 3.22 8.19 -19.74
C PRO A 102 2.24 9.32 -19.41
N ARG A 103 2.64 10.59 -19.58
CA ARG A 103 1.74 11.73 -19.33
C ARG A 103 0.52 11.70 -20.24
N GLY A 104 0.69 11.41 -21.53
CA GLY A 104 -0.45 11.27 -22.45
C GLY A 104 -1.37 10.11 -22.10
N VAL A 105 -0.81 8.98 -21.67
CA VAL A 105 -1.61 7.86 -21.16
C VAL A 105 -2.40 8.28 -19.93
N LEU A 106 -1.78 8.92 -18.93
CA LEU A 106 -2.47 9.38 -17.72
C LEU A 106 -3.60 10.37 -18.03
N ARG A 107 -3.40 11.28 -18.99
CA ARG A 107 -4.44 12.20 -19.46
C ARG A 107 -5.66 11.48 -20.01
N GLU A 108 -5.49 10.35 -20.71
CA GLU A 108 -6.60 9.54 -21.22
C GLU A 108 -7.39 8.85 -20.10
N PHE A 109 -6.73 8.58 -18.96
CA PHE A 109 -7.38 8.14 -17.72
C PHE A 109 -7.98 9.30 -16.90
N GLY A 110 -7.85 10.55 -17.38
CA GLY A 110 -8.34 11.74 -16.69
C GLY A 110 -7.43 12.24 -15.58
N LEU A 111 -6.19 11.76 -15.50
CA LEU A 111 -5.18 12.20 -14.53
C LEU A 111 -4.19 13.17 -15.18
N GLU A 112 -4.26 14.43 -14.77
CA GLU A 112 -3.21 15.42 -15.04
C GLU A 112 -2.32 15.58 -13.80
N LEU A 113 -1.01 15.45 -14.01
CA LEU A 113 0.00 15.64 -12.97
C LEU A 113 0.74 16.97 -13.22
N PRO A 114 1.15 17.68 -12.16
CA PRO A 114 2.04 18.83 -12.29
C PRO A 114 3.28 18.50 -13.14
N GLU A 115 3.81 19.50 -13.84
CA GLU A 115 4.94 19.33 -14.75
C GLU A 115 6.22 18.90 -13.99
N GLU A 116 6.35 19.39 -12.76
CA GLU A 116 7.45 19.09 -11.84
C GLU A 116 7.36 17.70 -11.21
N THR A 117 6.21 17.03 -11.25
CA THR A 117 6.08 15.65 -10.73
C THR A 117 6.80 14.69 -11.65
N GLU A 118 7.83 14.01 -11.15
CA GLU A 118 8.53 12.96 -11.86
C GLU A 118 7.63 11.72 -12.01
N ILE A 119 7.63 11.10 -13.20
CA ILE A 119 6.87 9.86 -13.42
C ILE A 119 7.85 8.71 -13.61
N HIS A 120 7.79 7.74 -12.72
CA HIS A 120 8.56 6.50 -12.81
C HIS A 120 7.69 5.41 -13.40
N VAL A 121 8.05 4.94 -14.59
CA VAL A 121 7.35 3.84 -15.25
C VAL A 121 8.06 2.53 -14.96
N TRP A 122 7.35 1.60 -14.36
CA TRP A 122 7.86 0.29 -13.95
C TRP A 122 7.34 -0.78 -14.90
N ASP A 123 8.24 -1.25 -15.78
CA ASP A 123 7.93 -2.31 -16.74
C ASP A 123 8.24 -3.69 -16.14
N SER A 124 7.18 -4.48 -15.92
CA SER A 124 7.20 -5.81 -15.31
C SER A 124 7.70 -6.87 -16.30
N THR A 125 8.98 -6.77 -16.66
CA THR A 125 9.66 -7.62 -17.65
C THR A 125 10.34 -8.85 -17.03
N ALA A 126 10.41 -8.92 -15.70
CA ALA A 126 10.97 -10.03 -14.93
C ALA A 126 9.90 -10.66 -14.01
N GLU A 127 10.33 -11.51 -13.08
CA GLU A 127 9.42 -12.17 -12.13
C GLU A 127 8.89 -11.25 -11.03
N LEU A 128 9.50 -10.09 -10.84
CA LEU A 128 9.03 -9.07 -9.90
C LEU A 128 7.63 -8.56 -10.28
N ARG A 129 6.81 -8.30 -9.27
CA ARG A 129 5.47 -7.71 -9.43
C ARG A 129 5.37 -6.46 -8.57
N TYR A 130 4.89 -5.39 -9.18
CA TYR A 130 4.81 -4.10 -8.54
C TYR A 130 3.38 -3.79 -8.08
N MET A 131 3.26 -3.02 -7.00
CA MET A 131 2.02 -2.35 -6.59
C MET A 131 2.35 -0.93 -6.17
N VAL A 132 1.59 0.05 -6.64
CA VAL A 132 1.74 1.44 -6.19
C VAL A 132 1.09 1.59 -4.81
N LEU A 133 1.82 2.18 -3.86
CA LEU A 133 1.27 2.74 -2.63
C LEU A 133 0.91 4.20 -2.89
N PRO A 134 -0.38 4.54 -3.08
CA PRO A 134 -0.77 5.90 -3.40
C PRO A 134 -0.65 6.83 -2.20
N GLU A 135 -0.47 8.12 -2.48
CA GLU A 135 -0.52 9.17 -1.45
C GLU A 135 -1.90 9.18 -0.77
N ARG A 136 -1.91 9.31 0.57
CA ARG A 136 -3.15 9.58 1.30
C ARG A 136 -3.67 10.97 0.93
N PRO A 137 -4.93 11.10 0.45
CA PRO A 137 -5.46 12.40 0.09
C PRO A 137 -5.63 13.31 1.31
N ALA A 138 -5.39 14.61 1.11
CA ALA A 138 -5.62 15.62 2.14
C ALA A 138 -7.08 15.65 2.61
N GLY A 139 -7.30 16.01 3.88
CA GLY A 139 -8.63 16.08 4.49
C GLY A 139 -9.14 14.75 5.03
N THR A 140 -8.42 13.65 4.87
CA THR A 140 -8.85 12.32 5.33
C THR A 140 -8.29 11.93 6.70
N GLN A 141 -7.62 12.83 7.43
CA GLN A 141 -6.89 12.51 8.68
C GLN A 141 -7.77 11.88 9.77
N HIS A 142 -9.07 12.13 9.72
CA HIS A 142 -10.08 11.65 10.66
C HIS A 142 -10.74 10.33 10.25
N MET A 143 -10.52 9.85 9.03
CA MET A 143 -11.13 8.63 8.51
C MET A 143 -10.52 7.38 9.16
N SER A 144 -11.35 6.35 9.36
CA SER A 144 -10.93 5.03 9.81
C SER A 144 -10.14 4.29 8.73
N GLU A 145 -9.56 3.14 9.08
CA GLU A 145 -8.89 2.27 8.12
C GLU A 145 -9.85 1.77 7.03
N GLU A 146 -11.05 1.34 7.41
CA GLU A 146 -12.07 0.87 6.47
C GLU A 146 -12.52 1.98 5.52
N GLU A 147 -12.72 3.19 6.05
CA GLU A 147 -13.09 4.35 5.24
C GLU A 147 -11.99 4.76 4.27
N LEU A 148 -10.71 4.66 4.66
CA LEU A 148 -9.58 4.91 3.76
C LEU A 148 -9.47 3.83 2.68
N ALA A 149 -9.69 2.57 3.04
CA ALA A 149 -9.66 1.45 2.12
C ALA A 149 -10.72 1.61 1.02
N GLU A 150 -11.90 2.17 1.32
CA GLU A 150 -12.93 2.49 0.32
C GLU A 150 -12.46 3.51 -0.75
N LEU A 151 -11.47 4.36 -0.44
CA LEU A 151 -10.94 5.33 -1.40
C LEU A 151 -9.90 4.72 -2.34
N VAL A 152 -9.21 3.65 -1.91
CA VAL A 152 -8.13 3.03 -2.68
C VAL A 152 -8.73 2.17 -3.78
N THR A 153 -8.47 2.56 -5.03
CA THR A 153 -8.95 1.83 -6.20
C THR A 153 -7.83 0.99 -6.81
N ARG A 154 -8.21 -0.05 -7.56
CA ARG A 154 -7.27 -0.80 -8.41
C ARG A 154 -6.43 0.14 -9.29
N ASP A 155 -7.10 1.11 -9.89
CA ASP A 155 -6.47 2.05 -10.83
C ASP A 155 -5.43 2.95 -10.12
N SER A 156 -5.68 3.32 -8.85
CA SER A 156 -4.68 4.02 -8.02
C SER A 156 -3.49 3.14 -7.62
N MET A 157 -3.69 1.83 -7.46
CA MET A 157 -2.62 0.88 -7.15
C MET A 157 -1.84 0.40 -8.38
N VAL A 158 -2.33 0.69 -9.60
CA VAL A 158 -1.55 0.57 -10.85
C VAL A 158 -0.83 1.89 -11.20
N GLY A 159 -1.36 3.01 -10.71
CA GLY A 159 -0.80 4.34 -10.95
C GLY A 159 -1.46 5.12 -12.09
N VAL A 160 -2.61 4.67 -12.61
CA VAL A 160 -3.36 5.42 -13.65
C VAL A 160 -4.36 6.43 -13.06
N ALA A 161 -4.57 6.41 -11.74
CA ALA A 161 -5.41 7.35 -11.01
C ALA A 161 -4.75 7.78 -9.68
N LYS A 162 -5.21 8.88 -9.09
CA LYS A 162 -4.93 9.24 -7.69
C LYS A 162 -6.12 8.88 -6.81
N VAL A 163 -5.84 8.62 -5.54
CA VAL A 163 -6.89 8.48 -4.51
C VAL A 163 -7.47 9.87 -4.24
N THR A 164 -8.80 10.00 -4.27
CA THR A 164 -9.50 11.26 -3.99
C THR A 164 -10.36 11.13 -2.74
N ALA A 165 -10.43 12.19 -1.92
CA ALA A 165 -11.30 12.21 -0.74
C ALA A 165 -12.80 12.24 -1.09
N ALA A 166 -13.14 12.65 -2.32
CA ALA A 166 -14.49 12.47 -2.84
C ALA A 166 -14.67 11.02 -3.28
N LYS A 167 -15.74 10.35 -2.81
CA LYS A 167 -16.13 9.03 -3.31
C LYS A 167 -16.33 9.13 -4.82
N SER A 168 -15.39 8.60 -5.61
CA SER A 168 -15.57 8.43 -7.03
C SER A 168 -16.66 7.38 -7.23
N GLY A 169 -17.88 7.81 -7.56
CA GLY A 169 -18.86 6.91 -8.14
C GLY A 169 -18.27 6.35 -9.44
N ALA A 170 -17.91 5.08 -9.44
CA ALA A 170 -17.37 4.43 -10.63
C ALA A 170 -18.43 4.42 -11.75
N ALA A 171 -18.00 4.78 -12.95
CA ALA A 171 -18.74 4.56 -14.19
C ALA A 171 -18.91 3.04 -14.45
N PRO A 172 -20.01 2.62 -15.12
CA PRO A 172 -20.41 1.21 -15.27
C PRO A 172 -19.46 0.35 -16.10
#